data_AF-A0A947FC37-F1
#
_entry.id   AF-A0A947FC37-F1
#
_cell.length_a   1.000
_cell.length_b   1.000
_cell.length_c   1.000
_cell.angle_alpha   90.00
_cell.angle_beta   90.00
_cell.angle_gamma   90.00
#
_symmetry.space_group_name_H-M   'P 1'
#
loop_
_entity.id
_entity.type
_entity.pdbx_description
1 polymer ?
#
loop_
_entity_poly.entity_id
_entity_poly.type
_entity_poly.pdbx_seq_one_letter_code
_entity_poly.pdbx_strand_id
1 'polypeptide(L)' 'MEEKKISCHDVMQHICENLGTELDSEKCKEIKAHLEICSHCQSYFKSVEVTIDCYRKYNVELPPDAHKRLIDFLGLEE' A
#
# COMPACT_ATOMS: atom_id res chain seq x y z
N MET A 1 12.16 -29.18 -10.34
CA MET A 1 11.25 -28.03 -10.13
C MET A 1 12.15 -26.82 -10.11
N GLU A 2 12.13 -25.97 -11.14
CA GLU A 2 13.00 -24.78 -11.17
C GLU A 2 12.52 -23.79 -10.12
N GLU A 3 13.33 -23.55 -9.09
CA GLU A 3 13.07 -22.53 -8.08
C GLU A 3 13.17 -21.15 -8.75
N LYS A 4 12.02 -20.53 -9.01
CA LYS A 4 11.96 -19.21 -9.62
C LYS A 4 12.37 -18.18 -8.58
N LYS A 5 13.59 -17.66 -8.70
CA LYS A 5 14.16 -16.65 -7.79
C LYS A 5 13.33 -15.36 -7.84
N ILE A 6 12.95 -14.83 -6.67
CA ILE A 6 12.20 -13.57 -6.55
C ILE A 6 12.98 -12.40 -7.15
N SER A 7 12.30 -11.64 -8.01
CA SER A 7 12.84 -10.43 -8.65
C SER A 7 12.35 -9.16 -7.95
N CYS A 8 13.01 -8.03 -8.23
CA CYS A 8 12.56 -6.72 -7.75
C CYS A 8 11.15 -6.37 -8.25
N HIS A 9 10.77 -6.82 -9.45
CA HIS A 9 9.41 -6.63 -9.98
C HIS A 9 8.38 -7.32 -9.09
N ASP A 10 8.64 -8.57 -8.68
CA ASP A 10 7.73 -9.33 -7.82
C ASP A 10 7.56 -8.65 -6.44
N VAL A 11 8.64 -8.09 -5.91
CA VAL A 11 8.64 -7.32 -4.66
C VAL A 11 7.81 -6.05 -4.80
N MET A 12 8.05 -5.26 -5.84
CA MET A 12 7.30 -4.01 -6.09
C MET A 12 5.80 -4.28 -6.28
N GLN A 13 5.47 -5.28 -7.08
CA GLN A 13 4.08 -5.66 -7.35
C GLN A 13 3.38 -6.09 -6.06
N HIS A 14 4.02 -6.94 -5.25
CA HIS A 14 3.42 -7.40 -4.01
C HIS A 14 3.25 -6.29 -2.98
N ILE A 15 4.23 -5.38 -2.86
CA ILE A 15 4.10 -4.19 -2.01
C ILE A 15 2.86 -3.41 -2.44
N CYS A 16 2.75 -3.04 -3.72
CA CYS A 16 1.60 -2.27 -4.25
C CYS A 16 0.25 -2.97 -4.06
N GLU A 17 0.17 -4.27 -4.32
CA GLU A 17 -1.08 -5.03 -4.28
C GLU A 17 -1.59 -5.30 -2.87
N ASN A 18 -0.71 -5.23 -1.86
CA ASN A 18 -1.04 -5.66 -0.50
C ASN A 18 -0.72 -4.58 0.55
N LEU A 19 -0.70 -3.33 0.13
CA LEU A 19 -0.55 -2.15 0.99
C LEU A 19 -1.56 -2.17 2.15
N GLY A 20 -1.10 -2.56 3.34
CA GLY A 20 -1.88 -2.48 4.58
C GLY A 20 -2.70 -3.72 4.95
N THR A 21 -2.52 -4.85 4.27
CA THR A 21 -3.12 -6.14 4.68
C THR A 21 -2.12 -6.97 5.47
N GLU A 22 -2.61 -7.75 6.45
CA GLU A 22 -1.77 -8.77 7.09
C GLU A 22 -1.50 -9.90 6.09
N LEU A 23 -0.22 -10.23 5.89
CA LEU A 23 0.21 -11.21 4.91
C LEU A 23 1.23 -12.16 5.53
N ASP A 24 0.77 -13.34 5.93
CA ASP A 24 1.61 -14.44 6.42
C ASP A 24 1.83 -15.54 5.36
N SER A 25 1.56 -15.25 4.09
CA SER A 25 1.82 -16.19 3.00
C SER A 25 3.33 -16.42 2.80
N GLU A 26 3.71 -17.61 2.33
CA GLU A 26 5.11 -17.93 2.00
C GLU A 26 5.73 -16.94 1.03
N LYS A 27 4.95 -16.45 0.06
CA LYS A 27 5.36 -15.40 -0.87
C LYS A 27 5.75 -14.11 -0.15
N CYS A 28 5.04 -13.73 0.91
CA CYS A 28 5.40 -12.56 1.72
C CYS A 28 6.74 -12.75 2.42
N LYS A 29 7.02 -13.96 2.95
CA LYS A 29 8.31 -14.28 3.59
C LYS A 29 9.47 -14.18 2.60
N GLU A 30 9.32 -14.74 1.40
CA GLU A 30 10.34 -14.66 0.35
C GLU A 30 10.60 -13.21 -0.09
N ILE A 31 9.55 -12.39 -0.18
CA ILE A 31 9.64 -10.98 -0.54
C ILE A 31 10.31 -10.16 0.57
N LYS A 32 9.98 -10.43 1.85
CA LYS A 32 10.70 -9.84 2.99
C LYS A 32 12.20 -10.17 2.94
N ALA A 33 12.54 -11.43 2.66
CA ALA A 33 13.94 -11.84 2.53
C ALA A 33 14.67 -11.09 1.41
N HIS A 34 14.04 -10.91 0.24
CA HIS A 34 14.62 -10.10 -0.84
C HIS A 34 14.78 -8.63 -0.43
N LEU A 35 13.77 -8.06 0.22
CA LEU A 35 13.77 -6.67 0.67
C LEU A 35 14.90 -6.40 1.68
N GLU A 36 15.23 -7.35 2.56
CA GLU A 36 16.31 -7.20 3.54
C GLU A 36 17.71 -7.10 2.92
N ILE A 37 17.92 -7.65 1.73
CA ILE A 37 19.24 -7.69 1.08
C ILE A 37 19.38 -6.74 -0.13
N CYS A 38 18.27 -6.27 -0.69
CA CYS A 38 18.27 -5.48 -1.93
C CYS A 38 18.05 -3.98 -1.65
N SER A 39 19.13 -3.19 -1.75
CA SER A 39 19.10 -1.73 -1.50
C SER A 39 18.12 -0.96 -2.38
N HIS A 40 17.90 -1.41 -3.63
CA HIS A 40 16.93 -0.80 -4.53
C HIS A 40 15.49 -1.01 -4.03
N CYS A 41 15.16 -2.23 -3.61
CA CYS A 41 13.84 -2.54 -3.06
C CYS A 41 13.61 -1.83 -1.72
N GLN A 42 14.64 -1.71 -0.88
CA GLN A 42 14.55 -0.94 0.39
C GLN A 42 14.22 0.52 0.13
N SER A 43 14.92 1.14 -0.83
CA SER A 43 14.70 2.54 -1.21
C SER A 43 13.28 2.74 -1.76
N TYR A 44 12.81 1.81 -2.60
CA TYR A 44 11.46 1.84 -3.13
C TYR A 44 10.41 1.69 -2.01
N PHE A 45 10.54 0.67 -1.17
CA PHE A 45 9.64 0.46 -0.02
C PHE A 45 9.58 1.71 0.85
N LYS A 46 10.72 2.33 1.13
CA LYS A 46 10.77 3.55 1.92
C LYS A 46 10.03 4.71 1.25
N SER A 47 10.16 4.87 -0.06
CA SER A 47 9.44 5.90 -0.82
C SER A 47 7.93 5.72 -0.74
N VAL A 48 7.46 4.47 -0.76
CA VAL A 48 6.05 4.12 -0.63
C VAL A 48 5.57 4.41 0.80
N GLU A 49 6.32 4.01 1.83
CA GLU A 49 6.00 4.34 3.23
C GLU A 49 5.85 5.85 3.45
N VAL A 50 6.81 6.63 2.94
CA VAL A 50 6.79 8.10 3.04
C VAL A 50 5.57 8.67 2.33
N THR A 51 5.23 8.15 1.17
CA THR A 51 4.04 8.58 0.42
C THR A 51 2.77 8.34 1.23
N ILE A 52 2.60 7.16 1.83
CA ILE A 52 1.45 6.84 2.70
C ILE A 52 1.39 7.79 3.89
N ASP A 53 2.53 8.01 4.56
CA ASP A 53 2.61 8.89 5.72
C ASP A 53 2.24 10.35 5.36
N CYS A 54 2.70 10.85 4.20
CA CYS A 54 2.30 12.14 3.67
C CYS A 54 0.77 12.25 3.50
N TYR A 55 0.12 11.25 2.89
CA TYR A 55 -1.34 11.25 2.73
C TYR A 55 -2.09 11.12 4.05
N ARG A 56 -1.58 10.35 5.02
CA ARG A 56 -2.18 10.22 6.36
C ARG A 56 -2.11 11.52 7.16
N LYS A 57 -0.99 12.23 7.05
CA LYS A 57 -0.75 13.52 7.71
C LYS A 57 -1.42 14.68 6.99
N TYR A 58 -1.82 14.50 5.73
CA TYR A 58 -2.54 15.49 4.97
C TYR A 58 -3.95 15.67 5.55
N ASN A 59 -4.05 16.55 6.53
CA ASN A 59 -5.29 16.87 7.23
C ASN A 59 -6.11 17.88 6.42
N VAL A 60 -6.86 17.38 5.44
CA VAL A 60 -7.88 18.18 4.77
C VAL A 60 -9.11 18.20 5.64
N GLU A 61 -9.41 19.35 6.22
CA GLU A 61 -10.71 19.57 6.80
C GLU A 61 -11.74 19.60 5.68
N LEU A 62 -12.66 18.62 5.70
CA LEU A 62 -13.79 18.63 4.81
C LEU A 62 -14.75 19.74 5.25
N PRO A 63 -15.43 20.41 4.29
CA PRO A 63 -16.53 21.29 4.61
C PRO A 63 -17.55 20.58 5.53
N PRO A 64 -18.15 21.27 6.52
CA PRO A 64 -19.08 20.65 7.47
C PRO A 64 -20.27 19.93 6.80
N ASP A 65 -20.64 20.35 5.59
CA ASP A 65 -21.74 19.81 4.80
C ASP A 65 -21.31 18.70 3.81
N ALA A 66 -20.03 18.33 3.75
CA ALA A 66 -19.51 17.37 2.78
C ALA A 66 -20.17 15.99 2.90
N HIS A 67 -20.39 15.51 4.13
CA HIS A 67 -21.10 14.26 4.37
C HIS A 67 -22.53 14.33 3.84
N LYS A 68 -23.26 15.41 4.18
CA LYS A 68 -24.63 15.61 3.71
C LYS A 68 -24.68 15.61 2.18
N ARG A 69 -23.87 16.47 1.53
CA ARG A 69 -23.79 16.55 0.06
C ARG A 69 -23.51 15.20 -0.61
N LEU A 70 -22.69 14.35 0.02
CA LEU A 70 -22.39 13.02 -0.49
C LEU A 70 -23.60 12.08 -0.39
N ILE A 71 -24.28 12.07 0.76
CA ILE A 71 -25.51 11.27 0.97
C ILE A 71 -26.61 11.69 0.00
N ASP A 72 -26.84 13.00 -0.13
CA ASP A 72 -27.81 13.57 -1.06
C ASP A 72 -27.47 13.16 -2.52
N PHE A 73 -26.19 13.26 -2.91
CA PHE A 73 -25.72 12.87 -4.25
C PHE A 73 -25.89 11.37 -4.54
N LEU A 74 -25.66 10.52 -3.55
CA LEU A 74 -25.81 9.07 -3.68
C LEU A 74 -27.28 8.61 -3.60
N GLY A 75 -28.22 9.51 -3.29
CA GLY A 75 -29.63 9.16 -3.11
C GLY A 75 -29.86 8.23 -1.91
N LEU A 76 -29.05 8.39 -0.86
CA LEU A 76 -29.09 7.58 0.36
C LEU A 76 -29.81 8.31 1.52
N GLU A 77 -30.51 9.40 1.23
CA GLU A 77 -31.38 10.08 2.20
C GLU A 77 -32.57 9.16 2.57
N GLU A 78 -32.79 8.91 3.87
CA GLU A 78 -34.01 8.28 4.42
C GLU A 78 -35.12 9.31 4.67
#